data_AF-A0AAE4HRI1-F1
#
_entry.id   AF-A0AAE4HRI1-F1
#
_cell.length_a   1.000
_cell.length_b   1.000
_cell.length_c   1.000
_cell.angle_alpha   90.00
_cell.angle_beta   90.00
_cell.angle_gamma   90.00
#
_symmetry.space_group_name_H-M   'P 1'
#
loop_
_entity.id
_entity.type
_entity.pdbx_description
1 polymer ?
#
loop_
_entity_poly.entity_id
_entity_poly.type
_entity_poly.pdbx_seq_one_letter_code
_entity_poly.pdbx_strand_id
1 'polypeptide(L)'
;MYYLFVSFDSLNETYNIRVARAKEITGPYTDWNGLFLSEQEAVPEKIGVKLLGSYQFEEEYAVYAPGHNSIFKRSDNELFIIHHARRQPFSDDFFLDVRKIYWLDSGWPVISAISYAKSIPEIPMKEDLIGTWEIIQFTAESSLISSEFVMLTDIQQMEKSYFWQGHEFTAYYETDSEERVLCLSGMDPNGMGFIGKKVPKESRGKTKGTT
;
A
#
# COMPACT_ATOMS: atom_id res chain seq x y z
N MET A 1 18.02 -6.08 -10.48
CA MET A 1 16.79 -5.35 -10.88
C MET A 1 16.86 -3.98 -10.26
N TYR A 2 16.50 -2.95 -11.02
CA TYR A 2 16.38 -1.56 -10.59
C TYR A 2 14.90 -1.20 -10.48
N TYR A 3 14.55 -0.38 -9.49
CA TYR A 3 13.18 0.10 -9.28
C TYR A 3 13.20 1.62 -9.33
N LEU A 4 12.33 2.18 -10.18
CA LEU A 4 12.14 3.61 -10.30
C LEU A 4 10.82 3.98 -9.65
N PHE A 5 10.91 4.62 -8.48
CA PHE A 5 9.77 5.21 -7.79
C PHE A 5 9.56 6.63 -8.32
N VAL A 6 8.32 6.95 -8.64
CA VAL A 6 7.91 8.25 -9.16
C VAL A 6 6.62 8.68 -8.49
N SER A 7 6.26 9.94 -8.64
CA SER A 7 4.97 10.43 -8.22
C SER A 7 4.28 11.15 -9.35
N PHE A 8 3.02 10.80 -9.58
CA PHE A 8 2.18 11.34 -10.66
C PHE A 8 1.15 12.31 -10.10
N ASP A 9 0.66 13.19 -10.97
CA ASP A 9 -0.36 14.21 -10.70
C ASP A 9 0.06 15.33 -9.72
N SER A 10 -0.93 16.05 -9.18
CA SER A 10 -0.74 17.30 -8.45
C SER A 10 -0.47 17.05 -6.97
N LEU A 11 0.63 17.63 -6.47
CA LEU A 11 0.99 17.64 -5.05
C LEU A 11 -0.10 18.26 -4.14
N ASN A 12 -1.05 19.00 -4.72
CA ASN A 12 -2.11 19.67 -3.95
C ASN A 12 -3.28 18.74 -3.61
N GLU A 13 -3.52 17.66 -4.35
CA GLU A 13 -4.76 16.87 -4.18
C GLU A 13 -4.64 15.41 -4.66
N THR A 14 -4.15 15.20 -5.88
CA THR A 14 -4.24 13.93 -6.62
C THR A 14 -2.94 13.14 -6.63
N TYR A 15 -1.92 13.61 -5.91
CA TYR A 15 -0.59 12.99 -5.92
C TYR A 15 -0.63 11.52 -5.50
N ASN A 16 0.13 10.70 -6.20
CA ASN A 16 0.20 9.27 -5.93
C ASN A 16 1.59 8.71 -6.25
N ILE A 17 2.01 7.72 -5.47
CA ILE A 17 3.30 7.03 -5.61
C ILE A 17 3.13 5.85 -6.56
N ARG A 18 4.01 5.79 -7.58
CA ARG A 18 4.08 4.69 -8.52
C ARG A 18 5.48 4.08 -8.58
N VAL A 19 5.56 2.84 -9.05
CA VAL A 19 6.82 2.14 -9.28
C VAL A 19 6.84 1.41 -10.63
N ALA A 20 8.02 1.33 -11.23
CA ALA A 20 8.33 0.43 -12.33
C ALA A 20 9.72 -0.17 -12.15
N ARG A 21 10.06 -1.19 -12.94
CA ARG A 21 11.34 -1.90 -12.80
C ARG A 21 12.08 -2.11 -14.12
N ALA A 22 13.40 -2.22 -14.05
CA ALA A 22 14.29 -2.44 -15.19
C ALA A 22 15.45 -3.39 -14.84
N LYS A 23 15.98 -4.10 -15.84
CA LYS A 23 17.19 -4.92 -15.67
C LYS A 23 18.46 -4.06 -15.62
N GLU A 24 18.49 -2.98 -16.39
CA GLU A 24 19.59 -2.01 -16.46
C GLU A 24 19.20 -0.69 -15.79
N ILE A 25 20.19 0.02 -15.22
CA ILE A 25 19.94 1.30 -14.54
C ILE A 25 19.37 2.38 -15.49
N THR A 26 19.73 2.31 -16.78
CA THR A 26 19.26 3.21 -17.84
C THR A 26 17.90 2.79 -18.42
N GLY A 27 17.28 1.73 -17.90
CA GLY A 27 16.00 1.23 -18.41
C GLY A 27 16.14 0.24 -19.57
N PRO A 28 15.03 -0.05 -20.27
CA PRO A 28 13.72 0.57 -20.10
C PRO A 28 13.03 0.12 -18.81
N TYR A 29 12.31 1.05 -18.15
CA TYR A 29 11.50 0.77 -16.97
C TYR A 29 10.07 0.45 -17.40
N THR A 30 9.58 -0.72 -16.97
CA THR A 30 8.21 -1.17 -17.28
C THR A 30 7.41 -1.46 -16.03
N ASP A 31 6.12 -1.23 -16.10
CA ASP A 31 5.17 -1.55 -15.03
C ASP A 31 4.75 -3.03 -15.01
N TRP A 32 3.73 -3.36 -14.22
CA TRP A 32 3.18 -4.71 -14.08
C TRP A 32 2.68 -5.29 -15.40
N ASN A 33 2.07 -4.46 -16.25
CA ASN A 33 1.49 -4.85 -17.53
C ASN A 33 2.50 -4.74 -18.69
N GLY A 34 3.76 -4.40 -18.39
CA GLY A 34 4.82 -4.25 -19.38
C GLY A 34 4.80 -2.90 -20.11
N LEU A 35 3.99 -1.93 -19.67
CA LEU A 35 3.98 -0.59 -20.25
C LEU A 35 5.22 0.18 -19.81
N PHE A 36 5.83 0.92 -20.74
CA PHE A 36 6.99 1.75 -20.44
C PHE A 36 6.59 2.98 -19.63
N LEU A 37 7.37 3.34 -18.60
CA LEU A 37 7.17 4.61 -17.88
C LEU A 37 7.34 5.85 -18.77
N SER A 38 8.07 5.71 -19.88
CA SER A 38 8.29 6.78 -20.86
C SER A 38 7.21 6.84 -21.95
N GLU A 39 6.18 6.00 -21.87
CA GLU A 39 5.08 5.99 -22.83
C GLU A 39 4.32 7.31 -22.80
N GLN A 40 4.11 7.92 -23.97
CA GLN A 40 3.46 9.23 -24.10
C GLN A 40 2.06 9.12 -24.71
N GLU A 41 1.74 8.03 -25.39
CA GLU A 41 0.44 7.83 -26.04
C GLU A 41 -0.57 7.14 -25.13
N ALA A 42 -0.09 6.46 -24.08
CA ALA A 42 -0.96 5.82 -23.10
C ALA A 42 -1.58 6.84 -22.13
N VAL A 43 -2.76 6.48 -21.63
CA VAL A 43 -3.46 7.21 -20.57
C VAL A 43 -2.56 7.19 -19.31
N PRO A 44 -2.03 8.33 -18.83
CA PRO A 44 -1.03 8.37 -17.76
C PRO A 44 -1.45 7.62 -16.49
N GLU A 45 -2.73 7.67 -16.16
CA GLU A 45 -3.34 7.00 -15.02
C GLU A 45 -3.17 5.48 -15.06
N LYS A 46 -2.92 4.89 -16.23
CA LYS A 46 -2.73 3.45 -16.43
C LYS A 46 -1.25 3.01 -16.44
N ILE A 47 -0.30 3.93 -16.38
CA ILE A 47 1.14 3.64 -16.49
C ILE A 47 1.79 3.60 -15.10
N GLY A 48 2.55 2.55 -14.81
CA GLY A 48 3.24 2.42 -13.53
C GLY A 48 2.35 1.78 -12.47
N VAL A 49 2.96 0.97 -11.61
CA VAL A 49 2.26 0.30 -10.52
C VAL A 49 2.00 1.29 -9.41
N LYS A 50 0.72 1.63 -9.19
CA LYS A 50 0.32 2.55 -8.13
C LYS A 50 0.37 1.86 -6.77
N LEU A 51 1.23 2.34 -5.89
CA LEU A 51 1.45 1.80 -4.54
C LEU A 51 0.65 2.52 -3.47
N LEU A 52 0.44 3.83 -3.66
CA LEU A 52 -0.25 4.69 -2.69
C LEU A 52 -0.90 5.87 -3.40
N GLY A 53 -2.16 6.15 -3.09
CA GLY A 53 -2.85 7.39 -3.44
C GLY A 53 -3.57 7.95 -2.23
N SER A 54 -4.43 8.95 -2.43
CA SER A 54 -5.27 9.49 -1.35
C SER A 54 -6.22 8.40 -0.82
N TYR A 55 -6.28 8.22 0.51
CA TYR A 55 -7.09 7.17 1.12
C TYR A 55 -7.62 7.54 2.51
N GLN A 56 -8.63 6.81 2.98
CA GLN A 56 -9.15 6.92 4.34
C GLN A 56 -9.65 5.57 4.87
N PHE A 57 -9.05 5.09 5.95
CA PHE A 57 -9.64 4.03 6.77
C PHE A 57 -10.79 4.58 7.64
N GLU A 58 -11.73 3.73 8.01
CA GLU A 58 -12.85 4.00 8.90
C GLU A 58 -12.32 4.48 10.25
N GLU A 59 -12.97 5.52 10.80
CA GLU A 59 -12.59 6.19 12.04
C GLU A 59 -11.19 6.85 12.06
N GLU A 60 -10.47 6.88 10.93
CA GLU A 60 -9.20 7.58 10.77
C GLU A 60 -9.32 8.86 9.95
N TYR A 61 -8.31 9.74 10.08
CA TYR A 61 -8.18 10.90 9.22
C TYR A 61 -7.77 10.48 7.80
N ALA A 62 -8.36 11.13 6.80
CA ALA A 62 -7.95 10.95 5.42
C ALA A 62 -6.50 11.42 5.20
N VAL A 63 -5.78 10.68 4.36
CA VAL A 63 -4.44 11.00 3.87
C VAL A 63 -4.58 11.41 2.41
N TYR A 64 -4.12 12.63 2.09
CA TYR A 64 -4.20 13.18 0.74
C TYR A 64 -2.82 13.31 0.10
N ALA A 65 -2.79 13.13 -1.21
CA ALA A 65 -1.65 13.46 -2.06
C ALA A 65 -0.28 12.93 -1.54
N PRO A 66 -0.14 11.64 -1.18
CA PRO A 66 1.16 11.11 -0.79
C PRO A 66 2.11 11.05 -1.99
N GLY A 67 3.35 11.52 -1.83
CA GLY A 67 4.33 11.43 -2.91
C GLY A 67 5.65 12.17 -2.67
N HIS A 68 6.41 12.34 -3.77
CA HIS A 68 7.78 12.85 -3.79
C HIS A 68 8.67 12.07 -2.84
N ASN A 69 8.69 10.76 -3.03
CA ASN A 69 9.34 9.88 -2.08
C ASN A 69 10.86 9.80 -2.28
N SER A 70 11.54 9.39 -1.22
CA SER A 70 12.90 8.83 -1.24
C SER A 70 12.85 7.38 -0.73
N ILE A 71 13.92 6.64 -0.99
CA ILE A 71 14.10 5.28 -0.46
C ILE A 71 15.25 5.28 0.52
N PHE A 72 14.99 4.86 1.76
CA PHE A 72 15.98 4.73 2.81
C PHE A 72 16.24 3.26 3.11
N LYS A 73 17.51 2.87 3.12
CA LYS A 73 17.94 1.55 3.53
C LYS A 73 18.59 1.65 4.90
N ARG A 74 17.98 1.01 5.90
CA ARG A 74 18.52 0.96 7.26
C ARG A 74 19.69 -0.03 7.34
N SER A 75 20.48 0.06 8.40
CA SER A 75 21.68 -0.77 8.63
C SER A 75 21.42 -2.28 8.68
N ASP A 76 20.20 -2.70 8.99
CA ASP A 76 19.74 -4.09 8.97
C ASP A 76 19.20 -4.55 7.59
N ASN A 77 19.38 -3.72 6.56
CA ASN A 77 18.88 -3.90 5.20
C ASN A 77 17.36 -3.78 5.03
N GLU A 78 16.61 -3.37 6.06
CA GLU A 78 15.22 -3.00 5.86
C GLU A 78 15.10 -1.75 4.99
N LEU A 79 14.13 -1.75 4.08
CA LEU A 79 13.87 -0.66 3.15
C LEU A 79 12.63 0.10 3.58
N PHE A 80 12.71 1.41 3.47
CA PHE A 80 11.65 2.33 3.82
C PHE A 80 11.40 3.29 2.66
N ILE A 81 10.14 3.59 2.42
CA ILE A 81 9.74 4.73 1.61
C ILE A 81 9.47 5.90 2.54
N ILE A 82 10.07 7.04 2.22
CA ILE A 82 9.93 8.29 2.98
C ILE A 82 9.28 9.29 2.04
N HIS A 83 8.12 9.83 2.39
CA HIS A 83 7.37 10.74 1.54
C HIS A 83 6.64 11.78 2.38
N HIS A 84 6.14 12.84 1.73
CA HIS A 84 5.17 13.71 2.37
C HIS A 84 3.75 13.26 2.03
N ALA A 85 2.78 13.71 2.81
CA ALA A 85 1.36 13.65 2.52
C ALA A 85 0.65 14.85 3.17
N ARG A 86 -0.60 15.08 2.82
CA ARG A 86 -1.43 16.19 3.32
C ARG A 86 -2.60 15.68 4.15
N ARG A 87 -3.07 16.53 5.08
CA ARG A 87 -4.31 16.26 5.84
C ARG A 87 -5.57 16.71 5.11
N GLN A 88 -5.43 17.67 4.20
CA GLN A 88 -6.51 18.22 3.40
C GLN A 88 -5.98 18.62 2.01
N PRO A 89 -6.79 18.52 0.94
CA PRO A 89 -6.44 19.06 -0.37
C PRO A 89 -6.14 20.56 -0.33
N PHE A 90 -5.21 21.03 -1.16
CA PHE A 90 -4.80 22.43 -1.31
C PHE A 90 -4.31 23.13 -0.03
N SER A 91 -4.11 22.40 1.06
CA SER A 91 -3.60 22.91 2.34
C SER A 91 -2.08 22.93 2.35
N ASP A 92 -1.47 23.92 3.01
CA ASP A 92 -0.03 23.94 3.31
C ASP A 92 0.36 22.99 4.45
N ASP A 93 -0.61 22.39 5.15
CA ASP A 93 -0.38 21.40 6.20
C ASP A 93 -0.04 20.03 5.58
N PHE A 94 1.25 19.74 5.53
CA PHE A 94 1.81 18.45 5.15
C PHE A 94 2.60 17.83 6.31
N PHE A 95 2.69 16.51 6.30
CA PHE A 95 3.45 15.74 7.27
C PHE A 95 4.37 14.75 6.57
N LEU A 96 5.47 14.42 7.25
CA LEU A 96 6.37 13.34 6.87
C LEU A 96 5.70 12.01 7.21
N ASP A 97 5.67 11.09 6.26
CA ASP A 97 5.26 9.72 6.46
C ASP A 97 6.41 8.78 6.06
N VAL A 98 6.62 7.76 6.88
CA VAL A 98 7.65 6.74 6.69
C VAL A 98 6.94 5.42 6.69
N ARG A 99 7.12 4.62 5.64
CA ARG A 99 6.50 3.30 5.51
C ARG A 99 7.55 2.26 5.19
N LYS A 100 7.38 1.06 5.72
CA LYS A 100 8.27 -0.04 5.38
C LYS A 100 7.93 -0.58 4.00
N ILE A 101 8.94 -1.00 3.25
CA ILE A 101 8.77 -1.68 1.97
C ILE A 101 8.86 -3.19 2.21
N TYR A 102 7.83 -3.90 1.79
CA TYR A 102 7.81 -5.36 1.73
C TYR A 102 7.91 -5.81 0.27
N TRP A 103 8.26 -7.08 0.06
CA TRP A 103 8.51 -7.64 -1.25
C TRP A 103 7.64 -8.87 -1.46
N LEU A 104 6.92 -8.88 -2.58
CA LEU A 104 6.17 -10.04 -3.06
C LEU A 104 7.10 -10.98 -3.83
N ASP A 105 6.70 -12.25 -3.97
CA ASP A 105 7.49 -13.25 -4.69
C ASP A 105 7.49 -13.01 -6.22
N SER A 106 6.50 -12.27 -6.74
CA SER A 106 6.55 -11.68 -8.08
C SER A 106 7.68 -10.66 -8.30
N GLY A 107 8.40 -10.29 -7.23
CA GLY A 107 9.50 -9.34 -7.26
C GLY A 107 9.04 -7.89 -7.36
N TRP A 108 7.81 -7.59 -6.93
CA TRP A 108 7.29 -6.24 -6.83
C TRP A 108 7.29 -5.74 -5.38
N PRO A 109 7.66 -4.47 -5.14
CA PRO A 109 7.58 -3.90 -3.82
C PRO A 109 6.15 -3.49 -3.50
N VAL A 110 5.75 -3.65 -2.24
CA VAL A 110 4.54 -3.08 -1.66
C VAL A 110 4.93 -2.30 -0.41
N ILE A 111 4.08 -1.38 0.03
CA ILE A 111 4.39 -0.49 1.16
C ILE A 111 3.47 -0.79 2.35
N SER A 112 3.95 -0.52 3.56
CA SER A 112 3.17 -0.78 4.77
C SER A 112 1.83 -0.04 4.77
N ALA A 113 0.81 -0.68 5.36
CA ALA A 113 -0.54 -0.14 5.45
C ALA A 113 -0.61 1.08 6.39
N ILE A 114 0.25 1.10 7.40
CA ILE A 114 0.34 2.17 8.40
C ILE A 114 1.71 2.84 8.37
N SER A 115 1.79 4.02 8.98
CA SER A 115 3.04 4.72 9.24
C SER A 115 3.93 3.89 10.16
N TYR A 116 5.21 3.82 9.82
CA TYR A 116 6.19 3.03 10.55
C TYR A 116 6.50 3.64 11.92
N ALA A 117 6.14 2.93 12.98
CA ALA A 117 6.70 3.13 14.31
C ALA A 117 7.74 2.06 14.64
N LYS A 118 7.34 0.78 14.53
CA LYS A 118 8.17 -0.38 14.84
C LYS A 118 7.66 -1.61 14.09
N SER A 119 8.59 -2.41 13.54
CA SER A 119 8.25 -3.74 13.04
C SER A 119 8.26 -4.76 14.16
N ILE A 120 7.32 -5.70 14.09
CA ILE A 120 7.32 -6.90 14.93
C ILE A 120 7.81 -8.05 14.04
N PRO A 121 8.95 -8.70 14.36
CA PRO A 121 9.59 -9.67 13.47
C PRO A 121 8.82 -11.00 13.33
N GLU A 122 7.71 -11.15 14.05
CA GLU A 122 6.85 -12.32 13.98
C GLU A 122 6.14 -12.37 12.62
N ILE A 123 6.15 -13.55 12.00
CA ILE A 123 5.45 -13.80 10.74
C ILE A 123 4.04 -14.29 11.09
N PRO A 124 2.97 -13.63 10.59
CA PRO A 124 1.60 -14.09 10.82
C PRO A 124 1.38 -15.53 10.32
N MET A 125 0.65 -16.33 11.10
CA MET A 125 0.20 -17.64 10.61
C MET A 125 -0.90 -17.43 9.56
N LYS A 126 -0.95 -18.30 8.54
CA LYS A 126 -1.95 -18.23 7.47
C LYS A 126 -3.38 -18.24 8.03
N GLU A 127 -3.60 -18.98 9.11
CA GLU A 127 -4.89 -19.11 9.78
C GLU A 127 -5.37 -17.78 10.38
N ASP A 128 -4.47 -16.91 10.82
CA ASP A 128 -4.79 -15.58 11.35
C ASP A 128 -5.23 -14.62 10.24
N LEU A 129 -4.86 -14.92 9.00
CA LEU A 129 -5.22 -14.12 7.85
C LEU A 129 -6.69 -14.31 7.46
N ILE A 130 -7.31 -15.44 7.82
CA ILE A 130 -8.74 -15.70 7.53
C ILE A 130 -9.63 -14.80 8.38
N GLY A 131 -10.64 -14.17 7.77
CA GLY A 131 -11.61 -13.32 8.46
C GLY A 131 -11.77 -11.94 7.83
N THR A 132 -12.40 -11.02 8.55
CA THR A 132 -12.66 -9.67 8.05
C THR A 132 -11.41 -8.79 8.13
N TRP A 133 -11.18 -8.05 7.04
CA TRP A 133 -10.15 -7.04 6.89
C TRP A 133 -10.79 -5.73 6.47
N GLU A 134 -10.16 -4.64 6.88
CA GLU A 134 -10.44 -3.32 6.36
C GLU A 134 -9.40 -3.03 5.27
N ILE A 135 -9.83 -2.86 4.02
CA ILE A 135 -8.96 -2.79 2.84
C ILE A 135 -9.14 -1.46 2.12
N ILE A 136 -8.03 -0.86 1.71
CA ILE A 136 -7.98 0.19 0.67
C ILE A 136 -7.46 -0.48 -0.60
N GLN A 137 -8.33 -0.64 -1.60
CA GLN A 137 -7.96 -1.07 -2.94
C GLN A 137 -7.69 0.17 -3.80
N PHE A 138 -6.44 0.40 -4.20
CA PHE A 138 -6.16 1.50 -5.10
C PHE A 138 -6.64 1.20 -6.52
N THR A 139 -7.05 2.24 -7.23
CA THR A 139 -7.44 2.20 -8.65
C THR A 139 -6.56 3.15 -9.46
N ALA A 140 -6.73 3.12 -10.78
CA ALA A 140 -6.09 4.08 -11.67
C ALA A 140 -6.47 5.55 -11.35
N GLU A 141 -7.65 5.79 -10.74
CA GLU A 141 -8.11 7.14 -10.39
C GLU A 141 -7.36 7.72 -9.20
N SER A 142 -7.15 9.04 -9.20
CA SER A 142 -6.40 9.74 -8.16
C SER A 142 -7.26 10.35 -7.05
N SER A 143 -8.57 10.08 -7.05
CA SER A 143 -9.50 10.51 -5.99
C SER A 143 -9.23 9.81 -4.65
N LEU A 144 -9.73 10.39 -3.57
CA LEU A 144 -9.75 9.75 -2.25
C LEU A 144 -10.52 8.42 -2.32
N ILE A 145 -9.93 7.35 -1.78
CA ILE A 145 -10.56 6.03 -1.65
C ILE A 145 -10.85 5.77 -0.17
N SER A 146 -12.11 5.50 0.17
CA SER A 146 -12.49 5.00 1.49
C SER A 146 -12.29 3.50 1.58
N SER A 147 -12.03 2.99 2.79
CA SER A 147 -11.88 1.57 3.03
C SER A 147 -13.18 0.79 2.86
N GLU A 148 -13.02 -0.50 2.59
CA GLU A 148 -14.10 -1.48 2.57
C GLU A 148 -13.77 -2.67 3.49
N PHE A 149 -14.82 -3.27 4.06
CA PHE A 149 -14.69 -4.48 4.86
C PHE A 149 -14.80 -5.74 4.01
N VAL A 150 -13.67 -6.44 3.85
CA VAL A 150 -13.55 -7.60 2.97
C VAL A 150 -13.32 -8.86 3.80
N MET A 151 -14.07 -9.92 3.50
CA MET A 151 -13.87 -11.23 4.11
C MET A 151 -12.85 -12.02 3.28
N LEU A 152 -11.68 -12.29 3.87
CA LEU A 152 -10.69 -13.18 3.27
C LEU A 152 -10.92 -14.62 3.75
N THR A 153 -11.13 -15.52 2.79
CA THR A 153 -11.22 -16.98 2.97
C THR A 153 -10.31 -17.68 1.96
N ASP A 154 -10.06 -18.97 2.14
CA ASP A 154 -9.39 -19.81 1.12
C ASP A 154 -8.01 -19.27 0.66
N ILE A 155 -7.27 -18.66 1.59
CA ILE A 155 -5.94 -18.10 1.32
C ILE A 155 -4.96 -19.24 1.04
N GLN A 156 -4.22 -19.10 -0.06
CA GLN A 156 -3.11 -19.97 -0.42
C GLN A 156 -1.79 -19.28 -0.04
N GLN A 157 -0.76 -20.06 0.25
CA GLN A 157 0.57 -19.54 0.51
C GLN A 157 1.55 -20.18 -0.48
N MET A 158 2.38 -19.36 -1.10
CA MET A 158 3.51 -19.81 -1.90
C MET A 158 4.73 -19.02 -1.42
N GLU A 159 5.77 -19.73 -0.96
CA GLU A 159 6.94 -19.13 -0.33
C GLU A 159 6.58 -18.08 0.74
N LYS A 160 6.78 -16.79 0.45
CA LYS A 160 6.56 -15.67 1.37
C LYS A 160 5.25 -14.95 1.10
N SER A 161 4.67 -15.13 -0.07
CA SER A 161 3.45 -14.47 -0.50
C SER A 161 2.22 -15.33 -0.24
N TYR A 162 1.12 -14.63 -0.05
CA TYR A 162 -0.21 -15.19 0.06
C TYR A 162 -1.02 -14.82 -1.15
N PHE A 163 -1.96 -15.68 -1.51
CA PHE A 163 -2.82 -15.51 -2.67
C PHE A 163 -4.29 -15.63 -2.28
N TRP A 164 -5.08 -14.67 -2.74
CA TRP A 164 -6.52 -14.62 -2.51
C TRP A 164 -7.24 -14.03 -3.74
N GLN A 165 -8.08 -14.83 -4.40
CA GLN A 165 -8.84 -14.42 -5.58
C GLN A 165 -7.97 -13.73 -6.67
N GLY A 166 -6.74 -14.23 -6.87
CA GLY A 166 -5.77 -13.68 -7.82
C GLY A 166 -4.92 -12.52 -7.28
N HIS A 167 -5.25 -11.95 -6.12
CA HIS A 167 -4.40 -10.96 -5.44
C HIS A 167 -3.20 -11.67 -4.81
N GLU A 168 -2.02 -11.08 -4.99
CA GLU A 168 -0.79 -11.49 -4.31
C GLU A 168 -0.49 -10.49 -3.20
N PHE A 169 -0.20 -10.97 -1.99
CA PHE A 169 0.07 -10.09 -0.86
C PHE A 169 1.04 -10.68 0.15
N THR A 170 1.58 -9.82 1.00
CA THR A 170 2.31 -10.19 2.21
C THR A 170 1.59 -9.67 3.44
N ALA A 171 1.68 -10.40 4.54
CA ALA A 171 1.12 -10.00 5.82
C ALA A 171 2.23 -9.84 6.86
N TYR A 172 2.06 -8.91 7.78
CA TYR A 172 3.08 -8.54 8.75
C TYR A 172 2.44 -7.90 9.99
N TYR A 173 3.15 -7.94 11.11
CA TYR A 173 2.77 -7.21 12.32
C TYR A 173 3.57 -5.90 12.42
N GLU A 174 2.84 -4.83 12.67
CA GLU A 174 3.40 -3.51 13.00
C GLU A 174 2.74 -2.96 14.25
N THR A 175 3.30 -1.87 14.77
CA THR A 175 2.80 -1.19 15.95
C THR A 175 2.08 0.10 15.54
N ASP A 176 0.84 0.25 15.97
CA ASP A 176 0.09 1.51 15.90
C ASP A 176 -0.22 1.95 17.32
N SER A 177 0.28 3.11 17.74
CA SER A 177 0.01 3.66 19.07
C SER A 177 0.32 2.67 20.22
N GLU A 178 1.43 1.94 20.11
CA GLU A 178 1.88 0.84 21.02
C GLU A 178 1.07 -0.46 20.93
N GLU A 179 -0.02 -0.51 20.17
CA GLU A 179 -0.82 -1.71 19.95
C GLU A 179 -0.31 -2.53 18.76
N ARG A 180 -0.36 -3.85 18.89
CA ARG A 180 0.00 -4.78 17.81
C ARG A 180 -1.13 -4.86 16.80
N VAL A 181 -0.84 -4.49 15.55
CA VAL A 181 -1.79 -4.56 14.44
C VAL A 181 -1.30 -5.58 13.42
N LEU A 182 -2.21 -6.44 12.96
CA LEU A 182 -1.97 -7.33 11.82
C LEU A 182 -2.35 -6.59 10.54
N CYS A 183 -1.38 -6.38 9.68
CA CYS A 183 -1.52 -5.65 8.41
C CYS A 183 -1.24 -6.56 7.22
N LEU A 184 -1.71 -6.13 6.06
CA LEU A 184 -1.32 -6.69 4.77
C LEU A 184 -1.08 -5.59 3.74
N SER A 185 -0.28 -5.93 2.75
CA SER A 185 -0.11 -5.13 1.53
C SER A 185 0.11 -6.05 0.35
N GLY A 186 -0.46 -5.71 -0.80
CA GLY A 186 -0.41 -6.57 -1.97
C GLY A 186 -0.66 -5.85 -3.27
N MET A 187 -0.78 -6.65 -4.32
CA MET A 187 -1.17 -6.23 -5.66
C MET A 187 -2.35 -7.05 -6.15
N ASP A 188 -3.29 -6.39 -6.80
CA ASP A 188 -4.35 -7.04 -7.56
C ASP A 188 -3.80 -7.64 -8.88
N PRO A 189 -4.59 -8.45 -9.59
CA PRO A 189 -4.17 -9.02 -10.88
C PRO A 189 -3.80 -7.99 -11.97
N ASN A 190 -4.24 -6.74 -11.82
CA ASN A 190 -4.00 -5.66 -12.79
C ASN A 190 -2.78 -4.81 -12.46
N GLY A 191 -2.09 -5.09 -11.35
CA GLY A 191 -0.93 -4.33 -10.89
C GLY A 191 -1.29 -3.07 -10.11
N MET A 192 -2.44 -3.04 -9.45
CA MET A 192 -2.84 -1.99 -8.51
C MET A 192 -2.57 -2.43 -7.08
N GLY A 193 -1.89 -1.58 -6.31
CA GLY A 193 -1.61 -1.84 -4.91
C GLY A 193 -2.88 -1.87 -4.06
N PHE A 194 -2.83 -2.58 -2.94
CA PHE A 194 -3.79 -2.46 -1.86
C PHE A 194 -3.10 -2.60 -0.52
N ILE A 195 -3.71 -1.99 0.50
CA ILE A 195 -3.25 -2.03 1.88
C ILE A 195 -4.41 -2.39 2.80
N GLY A 196 -4.12 -3.02 3.94
CA GLY A 196 -5.19 -3.48 4.82
C GLY A 196 -4.78 -3.67 6.26
N LYS A 197 -5.79 -3.54 7.15
CA LYS A 197 -5.69 -3.83 8.58
C LYS A 197 -6.67 -4.92 8.95
N LYS A 198 -6.25 -5.84 9.81
CA LYS A 198 -7.11 -6.91 10.29
C LYS A 198 -8.15 -6.35 11.25
N VAL A 199 -9.41 -6.71 11.04
CA VAL A 199 -10.47 -6.37 12.00
C VAL A 199 -10.42 -7.36 13.17
N PRO A 200 -10.29 -6.90 14.43
CA PRO A 200 -10.33 -7.77 15.59
C PRO A 200 -11.65 -8.55 15.67
N LYS A 201 -11.60 -9.82 16.10
CA LYS A 201 -12.79 -10.68 16.19
C LYS A 201 -13.88 -10.13 17.14
N GLU A 202 -13.53 -9.21 18.05
CA GLU A 202 -14.41 -8.67 19.09
C GLU A 202 -15.17 -7.39 18.68
N SER A 203 -14.95 -6.82 17.49
CA SER A 203 -15.60 -5.55 17.10
C SER A 203 -17.08 -5.68 16.68
N ARG A 204 -17.64 -6.89 16.62
CA ARG A 204 -19.08 -7.12 16.37
C ARG A 204 -19.91 -6.91 17.64
N GLY A 205 -20.04 -5.68 18.09
CA GLY A 205 -20.77 -5.39 19.34
C GLY A 205 -21.26 -3.98 19.59
N LYS A 206 -21.14 -3.04 18.64
CA LYS A 206 -21.74 -1.70 18.80
C LYS A 206 -22.72 -1.38 17.67
N THR A 207 -23.85 -2.07 17.68
CA THR A 207 -25.08 -1.52 17.09
C THR A 207 -25.39 -0.21 17.82
N LYS A 208 -25.38 0.90 17.07
CA LYS A 208 -25.85 2.21 17.52
C LYS A 208 -27.26 2.08 18.08
N GLY A 209 -27.37 2.12 19.41
CA GLY A 209 -28.63 2.41 20.08
C GLY A 209 -28.96 3.87 19.84
N THR A 210 -29.98 4.13 19.03
CA THR A 210 -30.70 5.39 19.01
C THR A 210 -31.33 5.63 20.38
N THR A 211 -30.97 6.74 21.01
CA THR A 211 -31.83 7.49 21.94
C THR A 211 -31.82 8.95 21.52
#